data_AF-A0A543G061-F1
#
_entry.id   AF-A0A543G061-F1
#
_cell.length_a   1.000
_cell.length_b   1.000
_cell.length_c   1.000
_cell.angle_alpha   90.00
_cell.angle_beta   90.00
_cell.angle_gamma   90.00
#
_symmetry.space_group_name_H-M   'P 1'
#
loop_
_entity.id
_entity.type
_entity.pdbx_description
1 polymer ?
#
loop_
_entity_poly.entity_id
_entity_poly.type
_entity_poly.pdbx_seq_one_letter_code
_entity_poly.pdbx_strand_id
1 'polypeptide(L)'
;MNTIASSLYNGGTSVDANGVAIKGTGLNSLGDNFGDIGTIAFGTLSGGAGAALTGGNFWQGAVTGLVVSGLNHAMHSMGKNGDLKQWLKKAGVNYKDIPNMTSGQVLELIAKVPELAQFYSESGSFKVGVNKNVSYDLTSGSTKTRTGTMTFGTDAFKSMLTLGTSIIHETGHAWDLFSGNFSKFNSISDKDGFRTEVMEYRMYERELQYSLPAYNRSGLNYRNEFYMRISNRGYDPDSFLKW
;
A
#
# COMPACT_ATOMS: atom_id res chain seq x y z
N MET A 1 7.66 -2.25 -35.86
CA MET A 1 7.30 -3.12 -34.72
C MET A 1 6.89 -2.24 -33.55
N ASN A 2 5.88 -2.67 -32.78
CA ASN A 2 5.26 -2.04 -31.60
C ASN A 2 3.99 -1.20 -31.83
N THR A 3 2.96 -1.81 -32.40
CA THR A 3 1.60 -1.24 -32.54
C THR A 3 0.62 -1.72 -31.46
N ILE A 4 0.99 -2.73 -30.66
CA ILE A 4 0.12 -3.30 -29.61
C ILE A 4 0.32 -2.57 -28.26
N ALA A 5 1.53 -2.08 -27.98
CA ALA A 5 1.82 -1.37 -26.73
C ALA A 5 1.30 0.08 -26.74
N SER A 6 1.34 0.77 -27.89
CA SER A 6 0.83 2.16 -27.96
C SER A 6 -0.70 2.22 -28.01
N SER A 7 -1.37 1.20 -28.57
CA SER A 7 -2.83 1.10 -28.55
C SER A 7 -3.36 0.78 -27.14
N LEU A 8 -2.59 0.08 -26.30
CA LEU A 8 -2.95 -0.17 -24.90
C LEU A 8 -2.78 1.08 -24.03
N TYR A 9 -1.75 1.90 -24.26
CA TYR A 9 -1.47 3.11 -23.47
C TYR A 9 -2.37 4.31 -23.82
N ASN A 10 -2.76 4.45 -25.10
CA ASN A 10 -3.68 5.51 -25.55
C ASN A 10 -5.16 5.10 -25.55
N GLY A 11 -5.50 3.96 -24.94
CA GLY A 11 -6.88 3.50 -24.80
C GLY A 11 -7.58 3.16 -26.13
N GLY A 12 -6.80 2.71 -27.12
CA GLY A 12 -7.12 2.49 -28.53
C GLY A 12 -8.58 2.63 -28.94
N THR A 13 -8.94 3.73 -29.60
CA THR A 13 -10.21 3.91 -30.30
C THR A 13 -10.21 3.11 -31.60
N SER A 14 -11.24 2.30 -31.86
CA SER A 14 -11.42 1.70 -33.18
C SER A 14 -11.74 2.81 -34.19
N VAL A 15 -11.20 2.71 -35.39
CA VAL A 15 -11.51 3.61 -36.51
C VAL A 15 -12.33 2.88 -37.55
N ASP A 16 -13.24 3.57 -38.22
CA ASP A 16 -13.97 3.01 -39.35
C ASP A 16 -13.08 2.86 -40.59
N ALA A 17 -13.64 2.35 -41.69
CA ALA A 17 -12.91 2.15 -42.94
C ALA A 17 -12.34 3.45 -43.54
N ASN A 18 -12.77 4.62 -43.05
CA ASN A 18 -12.30 5.94 -43.48
C ASN A 18 -11.31 6.57 -42.49
N GLY A 19 -10.90 5.84 -41.45
CA GLY A 19 -9.98 6.33 -40.43
C GLY A 19 -10.62 7.25 -39.39
N VAL A 20 -11.95 7.33 -39.34
CA VAL A 20 -12.68 8.14 -38.34
C VAL A 20 -12.87 7.33 -37.07
N ALA A 21 -12.54 7.90 -35.91
CA ALA A 21 -12.72 7.25 -34.62
C ALA A 21 -14.20 6.91 -34.37
N ILE A 22 -14.49 5.62 -34.16
CA ILE A 22 -15.82 5.13 -33.85
C ILE A 22 -16.09 5.41 -32.36
N LYS A 23 -17.01 6.35 -32.11
CA LYS A 23 -17.41 6.74 -30.76
C LYS A 23 -18.00 5.53 -30.02
N GLY A 24 -17.58 5.29 -28.77
CA GLY A 24 -18.05 4.16 -27.97
C GLY A 24 -17.38 2.82 -28.30
N THR A 25 -16.24 2.82 -28.97
CA THR A 25 -15.41 1.62 -29.19
C THR A 25 -14.01 1.80 -28.62
N GLY A 26 -13.32 0.69 -28.39
CA GLY A 26 -11.98 0.72 -27.84
C GLY A 26 -11.94 0.77 -26.32
N LEU A 27 -10.73 0.78 -25.78
CA LEU A 27 -10.49 0.75 -24.33
C LEU A 27 -10.95 2.06 -23.66
N ASN A 28 -10.91 3.19 -24.37
CA ASN A 28 -11.48 4.48 -23.95
C ASN A 28 -13.02 4.41 -23.78
N SER A 29 -13.72 3.56 -24.52
CA SER A 29 -15.18 3.42 -24.38
C SER A 29 -15.61 2.67 -23.11
N LEU A 30 -14.71 1.93 -22.47
CA LEU A 30 -14.99 1.24 -21.22
C LEU A 30 -15.05 2.20 -20.03
N GLY A 31 -14.31 3.31 -20.08
CA GLY A 31 -14.42 4.41 -19.11
C GLY A 31 -15.65 5.29 -19.36
N ASP A 32 -15.96 5.59 -20.62
CA ASP A 32 -17.04 6.53 -20.98
C ASP A 32 -18.46 5.90 -20.91
N ASN A 33 -18.64 4.59 -21.12
CA ASN A 33 -19.96 3.95 -21.20
C ASN A 33 -20.42 3.19 -19.94
N PHE A 34 -19.56 2.96 -18.95
CA PHE A 34 -19.86 2.06 -17.80
C PHE A 34 -19.77 2.70 -16.40
N GLY A 35 -19.44 3.99 -16.29
CA GLY A 35 -19.36 4.70 -15.00
C GLY A 35 -18.41 4.04 -13.98
N ASP A 36 -18.78 4.08 -12.70
CA ASP A 36 -18.04 3.54 -11.55
C ASP A 36 -17.58 2.09 -11.74
N ILE A 37 -18.44 1.25 -12.33
CA ILE A 37 -18.18 -0.17 -12.60
C ILE A 37 -17.17 -0.33 -13.74
N GLY A 38 -17.23 0.55 -14.75
CA GLY A 38 -16.30 0.59 -15.87
C GLY A 38 -14.86 0.88 -15.44
N THR A 39 -14.71 1.82 -14.50
CA THR A 39 -13.39 2.18 -13.94
C THR A 39 -12.76 0.99 -13.20
N ILE A 40 -13.52 0.33 -12.32
CA ILE A 40 -13.06 -0.83 -11.54
C ILE A 40 -12.71 -2.02 -12.45
N ALA A 41 -13.59 -2.33 -13.40
CA ALA A 41 -13.36 -3.42 -14.36
C ALA A 41 -12.15 -3.14 -15.25
N PHE A 42 -11.98 -1.89 -15.69
CA PHE A 42 -10.84 -1.46 -16.49
C PHE A 42 -9.53 -1.65 -15.74
N GLY A 43 -9.43 -1.12 -14.51
CA GLY A 43 -8.21 -1.26 -13.73
C GLY A 43 -7.89 -2.73 -13.48
N THR A 44 -8.88 -3.54 -13.11
CA THR A 44 -8.73 -4.99 -12.94
C THR A 44 -8.10 -5.64 -14.17
N LEU A 45 -8.65 -5.38 -15.35
CA LEU A 45 -8.17 -5.99 -16.59
C LEU A 45 -6.80 -5.45 -17.01
N SER A 46 -6.58 -4.13 -16.87
CA SER A 46 -5.32 -3.49 -17.24
C SER A 46 -4.17 -3.89 -16.30
N GLY A 47 -4.45 -4.06 -15.01
CA GLY A 47 -3.48 -4.56 -14.03
C GLY A 47 -3.08 -6.00 -14.32
N GLY A 48 -4.06 -6.86 -14.65
CA GLY A 48 -3.78 -8.25 -15.01
C GLY A 48 -2.97 -8.37 -16.29
N ALA A 49 -3.37 -7.62 -17.32
CA ALA A 49 -2.63 -7.53 -18.57
C ALA A 49 -1.22 -6.98 -18.37
N GLY A 50 -1.06 -5.91 -17.58
CA GLY A 50 0.23 -5.31 -17.26
C GLY A 50 1.18 -6.29 -16.57
N ALA A 51 0.70 -7.01 -15.55
CA ALA A 51 1.50 -8.02 -14.87
C ALA A 51 1.94 -9.14 -15.81
N ALA A 52 1.02 -9.66 -16.65
CA ALA A 52 1.35 -10.70 -17.62
C ALA A 52 2.40 -10.23 -18.64
N LEU A 53 2.31 -8.98 -19.11
CA LEU A 53 3.27 -8.39 -20.04
C LEU A 53 4.67 -8.20 -19.42
N THR A 54 4.75 -7.97 -18.10
CA THR A 54 6.02 -7.85 -17.38
C THR A 54 6.53 -9.17 -16.81
N GLY A 55 5.96 -10.32 -17.21
CA GLY A 55 6.37 -11.66 -16.77
C GLY A 55 5.84 -12.07 -15.38
N GLY A 56 4.86 -11.34 -14.84
CA GLY A 56 4.17 -11.62 -13.60
C GLY A 56 2.86 -12.41 -13.80
N ASN A 57 2.18 -12.70 -12.69
CA ASN A 57 0.92 -13.44 -12.71
C ASN A 57 -0.27 -12.52 -13.04
N PHE A 58 -1.07 -12.92 -14.04
CA PHE A 58 -2.26 -12.18 -14.46
C PHE A 58 -3.23 -11.88 -13.32
N TRP A 59 -3.53 -12.87 -12.45
CA TRP A 59 -4.45 -12.68 -11.33
C TRP A 59 -3.90 -11.74 -10.27
N GLN A 60 -2.59 -11.78 -10.02
CA GLN A 60 -1.94 -10.84 -9.10
C GLN A 60 -1.99 -9.40 -9.65
N GLY A 61 -1.75 -9.26 -10.95
CA GLY A 61 -1.93 -7.98 -11.63
C GLY A 61 -3.37 -7.51 -11.59
N ALA A 62 -4.33 -8.42 -11.78
CA ALA A 62 -5.73 -8.07 -11.85
C ALA A 62 -6.26 -7.58 -10.51
N VAL A 63 -5.84 -8.22 -9.41
CA VAL A 63 -6.12 -7.73 -8.06
C VAL A 63 -5.51 -6.35 -7.84
N THR A 64 -4.26 -6.14 -8.25
CA THR A 64 -3.60 -4.81 -8.14
C THR A 64 -4.35 -3.75 -8.93
N GLY A 65 -4.79 -4.10 -10.13
CA GLY A 65 -5.56 -3.23 -11.00
C GLY A 65 -6.96 -2.90 -10.48
N LEU A 66 -7.65 -3.90 -9.92
CA LEU A 66 -8.95 -3.75 -9.28
C LEU A 66 -8.85 -2.81 -8.08
N VAL A 67 -7.80 -2.99 -7.31
CA VAL A 67 -7.46 -2.14 -6.16
C VAL A 67 -7.24 -0.71 -6.62
N VAL A 68 -6.32 -0.44 -7.56
CA VAL A 68 -5.98 0.92 -8.01
C VAL A 68 -7.16 1.65 -8.64
N SER A 69 -8.01 0.95 -9.40
CA SER A 69 -9.19 1.57 -10.01
C SER A 69 -10.35 1.77 -9.04
N GLY A 70 -10.59 0.82 -8.14
CA GLY A 70 -11.53 0.99 -7.03
C GLY A 70 -11.13 2.12 -6.10
N LEU A 71 -9.82 2.27 -5.86
CA LEU A 71 -9.20 3.35 -5.11
C LEU A 71 -9.38 4.72 -5.76
N ASN A 72 -9.04 4.86 -7.05
CA ASN A 72 -9.17 6.14 -7.75
C ASN A 72 -10.62 6.64 -7.73
N HIS A 73 -11.58 5.72 -7.76
CA HIS A 73 -13.01 6.02 -7.66
C HIS A 73 -13.47 6.36 -6.23
N ALA A 74 -13.07 5.55 -5.24
CA ALA A 74 -13.43 5.75 -3.83
C ALA A 74 -12.75 7.00 -3.20
N MET A 75 -11.53 7.32 -3.63
CA MET A 75 -10.75 8.45 -3.12
C MET A 75 -11.29 9.80 -3.60
N HIS A 76 -11.91 9.85 -4.78
CA HIS A 76 -12.62 11.05 -5.24
C HIS A 76 -13.91 11.32 -4.45
N SER A 77 -14.41 10.35 -3.69
CA SER A 77 -15.68 10.45 -2.94
C SER A 77 -15.52 10.53 -1.42
N MET A 78 -14.33 10.28 -0.84
CA MET A 78 -14.12 10.29 0.62
C MET A 78 -13.01 11.26 1.05
N GLY A 79 -13.39 12.26 1.86
CA GLY A 79 -12.45 13.19 2.50
C GLY A 79 -11.48 12.50 3.46
N LYS A 80 -10.21 12.93 3.40
CA LYS A 80 -9.10 12.50 4.27
C LYS A 80 -9.39 12.88 5.72
N ASN A 81 -9.86 11.95 6.55
CA ASN A 81 -9.82 11.96 8.03
C ASN A 81 -10.56 10.73 8.57
N GLY A 82 -9.90 9.57 8.57
CA GLY A 82 -10.53 8.34 9.02
C GLY A 82 -9.66 7.52 9.95
N ASP A 83 -10.33 7.00 10.98
CA ASP A 83 -9.84 6.07 11.98
C ASP A 83 -9.88 4.64 11.40
N LEU A 84 -8.79 3.86 11.50
CA LEU A 84 -8.69 2.51 10.91
C LEU A 84 -9.86 1.61 11.33
N LYS A 85 -10.29 1.72 12.60
CA LYS A 85 -11.44 0.96 13.09
C LYS A 85 -12.74 1.32 12.35
N GLN A 86 -12.91 2.58 11.95
CA GLN A 86 -14.03 3.01 11.11
C GLN A 86 -13.88 2.51 9.67
N TRP A 87 -12.67 2.53 9.11
CA TRP A 87 -12.41 1.97 7.78
C TRP A 87 -12.78 0.49 7.70
N LEU A 88 -12.32 -0.30 8.67
CA LEU A 88 -12.67 -1.73 8.78
C LEU A 88 -14.19 -1.94 8.85
N LYS A 89 -14.88 -1.17 9.71
CA LYS A 89 -16.34 -1.26 9.83
C LYS A 89 -17.06 -0.90 8.53
N LYS A 90 -16.66 0.18 7.86
CA LYS A 90 -17.24 0.62 6.58
C LYS A 90 -17.04 -0.44 5.50
N ALA A 91 -15.91 -1.12 5.52
CA ALA A 91 -15.60 -2.23 4.63
C ALA A 91 -16.31 -3.55 5.00
N GLY A 92 -17.17 -3.58 6.04
CA GLY A 92 -17.82 -4.80 6.51
C GLY A 92 -16.83 -5.82 7.08
N VAL A 93 -15.72 -5.36 7.67
CA VAL A 93 -14.73 -6.16 8.38
C VAL A 93 -14.94 -5.99 9.87
N ASN A 94 -15.16 -7.09 10.59
CA ASN A 94 -15.16 -7.05 12.05
C ASN A 94 -13.71 -6.96 12.54
N TYR A 95 -13.37 -5.79 13.09
CA TYR A 95 -12.02 -5.47 13.55
C TYR A 95 -11.48 -6.38 14.67
N LYS A 96 -12.34 -7.20 15.30
CA LYS A 96 -11.95 -8.16 16.34
C LYS A 96 -11.67 -9.57 15.84
N ASP A 97 -12.03 -9.89 14.59
CA ASP A 97 -11.86 -11.24 14.05
C ASP A 97 -10.37 -11.57 13.97
N ILE A 98 -10.03 -12.84 14.18
CA ILE A 98 -8.64 -13.34 14.07
C ILE A 98 -8.41 -13.75 12.61
N PRO A 99 -7.57 -13.03 11.85
CA PRO A 99 -7.29 -13.35 10.45
C PRO A 99 -6.47 -14.63 10.29
N ASN A 100 -6.66 -15.33 9.17
CA ASN A 100 -5.79 -16.43 8.79
C ASN A 100 -4.38 -15.94 8.48
N MET A 101 -3.36 -16.57 9.08
CA MET A 101 -1.95 -16.19 8.87
C MET A 101 -1.41 -16.66 7.51
N THR A 102 -1.81 -15.93 6.46
CA THR A 102 -1.47 -16.18 5.05
C THR A 102 -1.32 -14.86 4.29
N SER A 103 -0.44 -14.81 3.28
CA SER A 103 -0.34 -13.61 2.42
C SER A 103 -1.65 -13.27 1.71
N GLY A 104 -2.47 -14.28 1.40
CA GLY A 104 -3.78 -14.09 0.79
C GLY A 104 -4.72 -13.28 1.69
N GLN A 105 -4.75 -13.56 2.99
CA GLN A 105 -5.55 -12.80 3.95
C GLN A 105 -5.12 -11.34 4.08
N VAL A 106 -3.81 -11.07 4.04
CA VAL A 106 -3.27 -9.70 4.06
C VAL A 106 -3.74 -8.94 2.81
N LEU A 107 -3.57 -9.55 1.63
CA LEU A 107 -3.98 -8.96 0.37
C LEU A 107 -5.49 -8.76 0.27
N GLU A 108 -6.28 -9.69 0.82
CA GLU A 108 -7.73 -9.56 0.92
C GLU A 108 -8.13 -8.35 1.76
N LEU A 109 -7.50 -8.17 2.93
CA LEU A 109 -7.80 -7.02 3.79
C LEU A 109 -7.42 -5.70 3.11
N ILE A 110 -6.24 -5.65 2.46
CA ILE A 110 -5.80 -4.51 1.64
C ILE A 110 -6.84 -4.20 0.56
N ALA A 111 -7.29 -5.21 -0.19
CA ALA A 111 -8.25 -5.01 -1.27
C ALA A 111 -9.65 -4.59 -0.78
N LYS A 112 -10.05 -5.05 0.40
CA LYS A 112 -11.38 -4.79 0.98
C LYS A 112 -11.48 -3.42 1.64
N VAL A 113 -10.37 -2.86 2.14
CA VAL A 113 -10.33 -1.57 2.84
C VAL A 113 -9.63 -0.54 1.95
N PRO A 114 -10.37 0.41 1.32
CA PRO A 114 -9.81 1.35 0.36
C PRO A 114 -8.58 2.09 0.90
N GLU A 115 -8.61 2.59 2.13
CA GLU A 115 -7.49 3.36 2.66
C GLU A 115 -6.19 2.53 2.81
N LEU A 116 -6.31 1.24 3.14
CA LEU A 116 -5.15 0.32 3.18
C LEU A 116 -4.63 0.01 1.78
N ALA A 117 -5.55 -0.18 0.84
CA ALA A 117 -5.24 -0.35 -0.58
C ALA A 117 -4.46 0.85 -1.14
N GLN A 118 -4.79 2.07 -0.71
CA GLN A 118 -4.12 3.28 -1.14
C GLN A 118 -2.67 3.28 -0.65
N PHE A 119 -2.46 3.03 0.64
CA PHE A 119 -1.11 2.94 1.19
C PHE A 119 -0.27 1.87 0.50
N TYR A 120 -0.86 0.71 0.20
CA TYR A 120 -0.19 -0.36 -0.52
C TYR A 120 0.24 0.06 -1.94
N SER A 121 -0.64 0.74 -2.67
CA SER A 121 -0.34 1.25 -4.01
C SER A 121 0.73 2.34 -3.99
N GLU A 122 0.62 3.31 -3.08
CA GLU A 122 1.57 4.41 -2.93
C GLU A 122 2.95 3.91 -2.48
N SER A 123 3.01 2.80 -1.74
CA SER A 123 4.25 2.15 -1.34
C SER A 123 4.89 1.27 -2.42
N GLY A 124 4.41 1.35 -3.67
CA GLY A 124 4.95 0.59 -4.80
C GLY A 124 4.53 -0.88 -4.86
N SER A 125 3.45 -1.25 -4.16
CA SER A 125 2.86 -2.59 -4.18
C SER A 125 3.87 -3.71 -3.92
N PHE A 126 4.68 -3.55 -2.87
CA PHE A 126 5.70 -4.53 -2.49
C PHE A 126 5.10 -5.93 -2.30
N LYS A 127 5.91 -6.97 -2.50
CA LYS A 127 5.45 -8.35 -2.32
C LYS A 127 5.00 -8.55 -0.87
N VAL A 128 3.97 -9.36 -0.66
CA VAL A 128 3.45 -9.67 0.68
C VAL A 128 3.86 -11.08 1.08
N GLY A 129 4.67 -11.17 2.12
CA GLY A 129 5.10 -12.41 2.76
C GLY A 129 4.46 -12.58 4.14
N VAL A 130 4.46 -13.81 4.64
CA VAL A 130 4.07 -14.13 6.03
C VAL A 130 5.11 -15.09 6.60
N ASN A 131 5.57 -14.80 7.81
CA ASN A 131 6.52 -15.65 8.51
C ASN A 131 5.94 -16.10 9.86
N LYS A 132 5.59 -17.39 9.93
CA LYS A 132 4.94 -17.99 11.10
C LYS A 132 5.89 -18.24 12.28
N ASN A 133 7.20 -18.05 12.07
CA ASN A 133 8.24 -18.37 13.05
C ASN A 133 8.76 -17.15 13.81
N VAL A 134 8.27 -15.95 13.47
CA VAL A 134 8.67 -14.69 14.12
C VAL A 134 7.43 -13.92 14.54
N SER A 135 7.55 -13.13 15.61
CA SER A 135 6.45 -12.30 16.09
C SER A 135 6.38 -10.92 15.43
N TYR A 136 7.48 -10.45 14.83
CA TYR A 136 7.59 -9.11 14.28
C TYR A 136 7.35 -9.05 12.77
N ASP A 137 6.95 -7.87 12.31
CA ASP A 137 6.80 -7.53 10.90
C ASP A 137 8.13 -6.94 10.37
N LEU A 138 8.35 -7.06 9.05
CA LEU A 138 9.58 -6.59 8.42
C LEU A 138 9.36 -6.23 6.95
N THR A 139 9.76 -5.02 6.59
CA THR A 139 9.91 -4.62 5.19
C THR A 139 11.37 -4.65 4.77
N SER A 140 11.65 -5.33 3.66
CA SER A 140 12.97 -5.40 3.04
C SER A 140 12.90 -5.10 1.56
N GLY A 141 13.92 -4.47 1.00
CA GLY A 141 13.90 -4.12 -0.42
C GLY A 141 15.13 -3.34 -0.88
N SER A 142 15.04 -2.82 -2.09
CA SER A 142 16.12 -2.07 -2.74
C SER A 142 15.60 -0.73 -3.23
N THR A 143 16.25 0.35 -2.81
CA THR A 143 15.97 1.71 -3.29
C THR A 143 16.34 1.89 -4.76
N LYS A 144 17.28 1.08 -5.27
CA LYS A 144 17.73 1.11 -6.68
C LYS A 144 16.67 0.54 -7.62
N THR A 145 16.08 -0.59 -7.26
CA THR A 145 15.04 -1.25 -8.07
C THR A 145 13.64 -0.81 -7.68
N ARG A 146 13.49 -0.11 -6.54
CA ARG A 146 12.21 0.33 -5.97
C ARG A 146 11.23 -0.82 -5.79
N THR A 147 11.76 -1.96 -5.37
CA THR A 147 11.02 -3.20 -5.14
C THR A 147 11.42 -3.83 -3.82
N GLY A 148 10.53 -4.60 -3.24
CA GLY A 148 10.77 -5.29 -1.97
C GLY A 148 9.64 -6.21 -1.55
N THR A 149 9.70 -6.64 -0.30
CA THR A 149 8.75 -7.52 0.36
C THR A 149 8.43 -6.99 1.75
N MET A 150 7.14 -6.86 2.07
CA MET A 150 6.64 -6.69 3.43
C MET A 150 6.28 -8.07 3.97
N THR A 151 6.89 -8.45 5.09
CA THR A 151 6.70 -9.77 5.73
C THR A 151 5.98 -9.56 7.05
N PHE A 152 4.85 -10.24 7.23
CA PHE A 152 4.05 -10.14 8.45
C PHE A 152 4.29 -11.33 9.38
N GLY A 153 4.62 -11.04 10.63
CA GLY A 153 4.85 -12.01 11.71
C GLY A 153 3.56 -12.40 12.43
N THR A 154 3.67 -13.25 13.45
CA THR A 154 2.50 -13.76 14.18
C THR A 154 1.72 -12.67 14.92
N ASP A 155 2.36 -11.58 15.34
CA ASP A 155 1.66 -10.52 16.10
C ASP A 155 0.67 -9.74 15.23
N ALA A 156 0.93 -9.59 13.93
CA ALA A 156 0.01 -8.95 13.00
C ALA A 156 -1.36 -9.67 12.96
N PHE A 157 -1.40 -10.98 13.21
CA PHE A 157 -2.61 -11.80 13.06
C PHE A 157 -3.43 -11.96 14.35
N LYS A 158 -3.21 -11.12 15.37
CA LYS A 158 -4.00 -11.14 16.62
C LYS A 158 -5.44 -10.66 16.44
N SER A 159 -5.68 -9.77 15.47
CA SER A 159 -7.01 -9.32 15.06
C SER A 159 -6.96 -8.61 13.71
N MET A 160 -8.08 -8.42 13.02
CA MET A 160 -8.16 -7.60 11.80
C MET A 160 -7.70 -6.15 12.05
N LEU A 161 -7.92 -5.62 13.25
CA LEU A 161 -7.41 -4.31 13.65
C LEU A 161 -5.88 -4.30 13.72
N THR A 162 -5.28 -5.33 14.33
CA THR A 162 -3.83 -5.46 14.43
C THR A 162 -3.22 -5.65 13.05
N LEU A 163 -3.83 -6.48 12.20
CA LEU A 163 -3.35 -6.69 10.84
C LEU A 163 -3.41 -5.40 10.02
N GLY A 164 -4.52 -4.66 10.09
CA GLY A 164 -4.63 -3.35 9.44
C GLY A 164 -3.59 -2.34 9.95
N THR A 165 -3.28 -2.39 11.24
CA THR A 165 -2.26 -1.53 11.88
C THR A 165 -0.87 -1.87 11.33
N SER A 166 -0.49 -3.15 11.33
CA SER A 166 0.74 -3.64 10.72
C SER A 166 0.86 -3.28 9.23
N ILE A 167 -0.23 -3.38 8.45
CA ILE A 167 -0.23 -2.97 7.03
C ILE A 167 0.12 -1.50 6.91
N ILE A 168 -0.46 -0.62 7.75
CA ILE A 168 -0.11 0.80 7.74
C ILE A 168 1.37 0.99 8.06
N HIS A 169 1.90 0.33 9.08
CA HIS A 169 3.32 0.43 9.46
C HIS A 169 4.25 0.02 8.31
N GLU A 170 4.07 -1.21 7.79
CA GLU A 170 4.94 -1.78 6.76
C GLU A 170 4.86 -1.04 5.43
N THR A 171 3.66 -0.56 5.05
CA THR A 171 3.53 0.27 3.82
C THR A 171 4.29 1.59 3.95
N GLY A 172 4.51 2.10 5.16
CA GLY A 172 5.33 3.28 5.39
C GLY A 172 6.81 3.01 5.11
N HIS A 173 7.34 1.90 5.60
CA HIS A 173 8.70 1.46 5.26
C HIS A 173 8.86 1.16 3.75
N ALA A 174 7.87 0.49 3.15
CA ALA A 174 7.87 0.23 1.72
C ALA A 174 7.85 1.53 0.90
N TRP A 175 7.09 2.54 1.34
CA TRP A 175 7.07 3.85 0.72
C TRP A 175 8.41 4.58 0.83
N ASP A 176 9.10 4.52 1.98
CA ASP A 176 10.45 5.11 2.10
C ASP A 176 11.43 4.49 1.10
N LEU A 177 11.37 3.17 0.89
CA LEU A 177 12.19 2.46 -0.10
C LEU A 177 11.78 2.80 -1.54
N PHE A 178 10.49 2.82 -1.84
CA PHE A 178 9.94 3.07 -3.17
C PHE A 178 10.13 4.51 -3.64
N SER A 179 9.83 5.49 -2.79
CA SER A 179 9.98 6.93 -3.07
C SER A 179 11.44 7.37 -3.16
N GLY A 180 12.36 6.58 -2.60
CA GLY A 180 13.76 6.94 -2.45
C GLY A 180 14.03 7.83 -1.24
N ASN A 181 13.02 8.14 -0.41
CA ASN A 181 13.21 8.86 0.85
C ASN A 181 14.18 8.15 1.79
N PHE A 182 14.33 6.83 1.68
CA PHE A 182 15.34 6.08 2.42
C PHE A 182 16.76 6.68 2.26
N SER A 183 17.06 7.30 1.12
CA SER A 183 18.35 7.96 0.89
C SER A 183 18.62 9.13 1.85
N LYS A 184 17.59 9.80 2.38
CA LYS A 184 17.74 10.85 3.41
C LYS A 184 18.33 10.27 4.70
N PHE A 185 17.98 9.03 5.05
CA PHE A 185 18.52 8.32 6.20
C PHE A 185 19.96 7.84 6.01
N ASN A 186 20.48 7.80 4.79
CA ASN A 186 21.90 7.47 4.57
C ASN A 186 22.85 8.54 5.13
N SER A 187 22.34 9.75 5.37
CA SER A 187 23.09 10.81 6.06
C SER A 187 23.23 10.56 7.57
N ILE A 188 22.42 9.66 8.14
CA ILE A 188 22.46 9.28 9.54
C ILE A 188 23.43 8.11 9.70
N SER A 189 24.39 8.24 10.61
CA SER A 189 25.25 7.12 11.01
C SER A 189 24.38 6.02 11.64
N ASP A 190 24.45 4.81 11.09
CA ASP A 190 23.73 3.65 11.66
C ASP A 190 24.49 2.99 12.82
N LYS A 191 25.33 3.77 13.52
CA LYS A 191 26.01 3.28 14.71
C LYS A 191 24.96 2.96 15.77
N ASP A 192 25.05 1.76 16.34
CA ASP A 192 24.16 1.27 17.40
C ASP A 192 22.67 1.29 17.00
N GLY A 193 22.36 1.12 15.70
CA GLY A 193 20.99 1.01 15.18
C GLY A 193 20.19 2.31 15.14
N PHE A 194 20.86 3.47 15.32
CA PHE A 194 20.18 4.76 15.42
C PHE A 194 19.32 5.10 14.20
N ARG A 195 19.77 4.74 12.99
CA ARG A 195 19.00 4.98 11.76
C ARG A 195 17.69 4.21 11.77
N THR A 196 17.74 2.95 12.17
CA THR A 196 16.54 2.09 12.31
C THR A 196 15.58 2.69 13.33
N GLU A 197 16.06 3.15 14.48
CA GLU A 197 15.20 3.77 15.50
C GLU A 197 14.46 5.02 15.00
N VAL A 198 15.14 5.87 14.21
CA VAL A 198 14.51 7.04 13.56
C VAL A 198 13.44 6.62 12.56
N MET A 199 13.71 5.58 11.77
CA MET A 199 12.75 5.05 10.81
C MET A 199 11.51 4.47 11.50
N GLU A 200 11.70 3.64 12.53
CA GLU A 200 10.62 3.06 13.33
C GLU A 200 9.80 4.14 14.04
N TYR A 201 10.46 5.15 14.64
CA TYR A 201 9.78 6.29 15.26
C TYR A 201 8.79 6.96 14.30
N ARG A 202 9.24 7.28 13.08
CA ARG A 202 8.39 7.88 12.03
C ARG A 202 7.21 6.99 11.68
N MET A 203 7.41 5.68 11.61
CA MET A 203 6.33 4.74 11.26
C MET A 203 5.31 4.60 12.37
N TYR A 204 5.73 4.54 13.64
CA TYR A 204 4.77 4.52 14.74
C TYR A 204 4.01 5.86 14.88
N GLU A 205 4.65 7.01 14.61
CA GLU A 205 3.95 8.29 14.54
C GLU A 205 2.89 8.31 13.43
N ARG A 206 3.24 7.81 12.23
CA ARG A 206 2.29 7.66 11.12
C ARG A 206 1.16 6.68 11.45
N GLU A 207 1.49 5.53 12.03
CA GLU A 207 0.54 4.50 12.44
C GLU A 207 -0.49 5.07 13.41
N LEU A 208 -0.07 5.85 14.42
CA LEU A 208 -0.93 6.44 15.44
C LEU A 208 -1.89 7.53 14.90
N GLN A 209 -1.63 8.09 13.72
CA GLN A 209 -2.58 9.00 13.05
C GLN A 209 -3.84 8.26 12.59
N TYR A 210 -3.74 6.95 12.32
CA TYR A 210 -4.83 6.13 11.79
C TYR A 210 -5.28 5.04 12.78
N SER A 211 -4.38 4.57 13.63
CA SER A 211 -4.61 3.53 14.64
C SER A 211 -4.50 4.17 16.03
N LEU A 212 -5.62 4.72 16.51
CA LEU A 212 -5.61 5.59 17.69
C LEU A 212 -5.02 4.91 18.94
N PRO A 213 -4.32 5.68 19.80
CA PRO A 213 -3.72 5.15 21.03
C PRO A 213 -4.68 4.39 21.96
N ALA A 214 -5.98 4.72 21.90
CA ALA A 214 -7.02 4.06 22.70
C ALA A 214 -7.07 2.53 22.48
N TYR A 215 -6.67 2.06 21.30
CA TYR A 215 -6.65 0.64 20.95
C TYR A 215 -5.31 0.16 20.37
N ASN A 216 -4.35 1.07 20.15
CA ASN A 216 -2.99 0.77 19.74
C ASN A 216 -1.97 1.18 20.80
N ARG A 217 -2.02 0.52 21.96
CA ARG A 217 -1.12 0.81 23.07
C ARG A 217 0.32 0.37 22.80
N SER A 218 0.52 -0.72 22.09
CA SER A 218 1.85 -1.22 21.73
C SER A 218 2.57 -0.22 20.84
N GLY A 219 1.91 0.29 19.78
CA GLY A 219 2.48 1.32 18.92
C GLY A 219 2.82 2.61 19.68
N LEU A 220 1.95 3.06 20.60
CA LEU A 220 2.25 4.19 21.48
C LEU A 220 3.50 3.95 22.35
N ASN A 221 3.63 2.75 22.92
CA ASN A 221 4.76 2.40 23.77
C ASN A 221 6.07 2.39 22.96
N TYR A 222 6.08 1.74 21.78
CA TYR A 222 7.24 1.73 20.90
C TYR A 222 7.61 3.13 20.41
N ARG A 223 6.62 3.94 20.00
CA ARG A 223 6.84 5.35 19.66
C ARG A 223 7.57 6.09 20.78
N ASN A 224 7.06 5.98 22.00
CA ASN A 224 7.63 6.68 23.16
C ASN A 224 9.04 6.17 23.49
N GLU A 225 9.27 4.87 23.34
CA GLU A 225 10.58 4.26 23.53
C GLU A 225 11.60 4.81 22.53
N PHE A 226 11.26 4.82 21.23
CA PHE A 226 12.15 5.38 20.21
C PHE A 226 12.36 6.88 20.39
N TYR A 227 11.31 7.63 20.75
CA TYR A 227 11.41 9.05 21.09
C TYR A 227 12.47 9.28 22.17
N MET A 228 12.43 8.53 23.26
CA MET A 228 13.40 8.63 24.36
C MET A 228 14.80 8.24 23.92
N ARG A 229 14.96 7.16 23.15
CA ARG A 229 16.27 6.70 22.65
C ARG A 229 16.92 7.72 21.72
N ILE A 230 16.15 8.34 20.82
CA ILE A 230 16.63 9.39 19.92
C ILE A 230 16.99 10.65 20.72
N SER A 231 16.12 11.06 21.65
CA SER A 231 16.35 12.23 22.53
C SER A 231 17.60 12.07 23.39
N ASN A 232 17.83 10.87 23.95
CA ASN A 232 19.02 10.57 24.76
C ASN A 232 20.34 10.65 23.97
N ARG A 233 20.28 10.58 22.63
CA ARG A 233 21.44 10.79 21.74
C ARG A 233 21.62 12.27 21.35
N GLY A 234 20.81 13.18 21.89
CA GLY A 234 20.91 14.63 21.68
C GLY A 234 20.20 15.16 20.43
N TYR A 235 19.32 14.35 19.82
CA TYR A 235 18.53 14.76 18.65
C TYR A 235 17.09 15.08 19.04
N ASP A 236 16.48 16.02 18.34
CA ASP A 236 15.03 16.25 18.38
C ASP A 236 14.32 15.21 17.50
N PRO A 237 13.55 14.25 18.07
CA PRO A 237 12.87 13.23 17.27
C PRO A 237 11.91 13.81 16.23
N ASP A 238 11.23 14.92 16.55
CA ASP A 238 10.20 15.50 15.68
C ASP A 238 10.79 16.16 14.43
N SER A 239 12.08 16.49 14.46
CA SER A 239 12.81 16.97 13.29
C SER A 239 12.83 15.96 12.13
N PHE A 240 12.70 14.66 12.42
CA PHE A 240 12.68 13.60 11.43
C PHE A 240 11.30 13.33 10.82
N LEU A 241 10.21 13.83 11.41
CA LEU A 241 8.84 13.63 10.88
C LEU A 241 8.61 14.35 9.53
N LYS A 242 9.46 15.32 9.20
CA LYS A 242 9.39 16.09 7.95
C LYS A 242 10.15 15.43 6.80
N TRP A 243 10.83 14.31 7.06
CA TRP A 243 11.70 13.65 6.09
C TRP A 243 10.93 12.71 5.17
#